data_AF-A0A1N6IQK8-F1
#
_entry.id   AF-A0A1N6IQK8-F1
#
_cell.length_a   1.000
_cell.length_b   1.000
_cell.length_c   1.000
_cell.angle_alpha   90.00
_cell.angle_beta   90.00
_cell.angle_gamma   90.00
#
_symmetry.space_group_name_H-M   'P 1'
#
loop_
_entity.id
_entity.type
_entity.pdbx_description
1 polymer ?
#
loop_
_entity_poly.entity_id
_entity_poly.type
_entity_poly.pdbx_seq_one_letter_code
_entity_poly.pdbx_strand_id
1 'polypeptide(L)'
;MADSPRRPLLNPVLRFTQDPKPKRVTGGGKSADSIIRNRLDEQRKALAQAFRTMAETAANQPSFSGQVVVYAAMFEDSLAPSYTPDDLFHPIHGARLITPHRLGYLVEFQVDQLTRLAVQIERTTRVKELVDISRVQSAGFFSEENARGGRELSTLWDAAPETEDGRAFITWLMPLRSREAGEDLIQKVAGLRDQAISSPPPLLEVTCHGIFPPPAIRVRPNEGTDNEANEIQRRADYRHPGRA
;
A
#
# COMPACT_ATOMS: atom_id res chain seq x y z
N MET A 1 43.56 -8.32 12.89
CA MET A 1 42.82 -7.49 11.92
C MET A 1 41.45 -8.12 11.78
N ALA A 2 40.42 -7.51 12.38
CA ALA A 2 39.08 -8.08 12.42
C ALA A 2 38.27 -7.57 11.24
N ASP A 3 37.82 -8.52 10.43
CA ASP A 3 36.94 -8.33 9.28
C ASP A 3 35.60 -7.75 9.76
N SER A 4 35.25 -6.54 9.33
CA SER A 4 34.01 -5.89 9.74
C SER A 4 32.87 -6.44 8.88
N PRO A 5 31.77 -6.98 9.45
CA PRO A 5 30.69 -7.54 8.66
C PRO A 5 30.06 -6.45 7.78
N ARG A 6 30.04 -6.69 6.46
CA ARG A 6 29.39 -5.82 5.47
C ARG A 6 27.91 -5.67 5.83
N ARG A 7 27.55 -4.49 6.33
CA ARG A 7 26.15 -4.07 6.47
C ARG A 7 25.55 -3.97 5.05
N PRO A 8 24.41 -4.61 4.75
CA PRO A 8 23.79 -4.46 3.44
C PRO A 8 23.33 -3.00 3.29
N LEU A 9 23.76 -2.37 2.21
CA LEU A 9 23.27 -1.06 1.78
C LEU A 9 21.75 -1.15 1.59
N LEU A 10 21.00 -0.43 2.43
CA LEU A 10 19.58 -0.16 2.24
C LEU A 10 19.43 0.58 0.91
N ASN A 11 18.90 -0.13 -0.09
CA ASN A 11 18.76 0.33 -1.47
C ASN A 11 17.88 1.58 -1.53
N PRO A 12 18.43 2.79 -1.79
CA PRO A 12 17.62 4.00 -1.88
C PRO A 12 16.89 3.99 -3.22
N VAL A 13 15.56 3.99 -3.15
CA VAL A 13 14.57 4.29 -4.19
C VAL A 13 15.16 4.52 -5.59
N LEU A 14 15.14 3.48 -6.43
CA LEU A 14 15.37 3.60 -7.87
C LEU A 14 14.24 4.44 -8.47
N ARG A 15 14.54 5.72 -8.75
CA ARG A 15 13.63 6.61 -9.46
C ARG A 15 13.67 6.26 -10.95
N PHE A 16 12.83 5.30 -11.37
CA PHE A 16 12.56 5.08 -12.79
C PHE A 16 11.67 6.21 -13.32
N THR A 17 12.27 7.35 -13.68
CA THR A 17 11.60 8.35 -14.53
C THR A 17 11.67 7.88 -15.97
N GLN A 18 10.69 7.08 -16.38
CA GLN A 18 10.31 6.96 -17.78
C GLN A 18 8.98 7.69 -17.94
N ASP A 19 8.95 8.72 -18.80
CA ASP A 19 7.70 9.42 -19.11
C ASP A 19 6.71 8.42 -19.73
N PRO A 20 5.49 8.29 -19.18
CA PRO A 20 4.49 7.37 -19.70
C PRO A 20 4.08 7.84 -21.09
N LYS A 21 4.55 7.13 -22.13
CA LYS A 21 3.98 7.24 -23.48
C LYS A 21 2.63 6.52 -23.46
N PRO A 22 1.49 7.19 -23.68
CA PRO A 22 0.21 6.51 -23.76
C PRO A 22 0.16 5.70 -25.05
N LYS A 23 0.59 4.44 -25.01
CA LYS A 23 0.11 3.45 -25.95
C LYS A 23 -1.30 3.11 -25.51
N ARG A 24 -2.30 3.50 -26.31
CA ARG A 24 -3.64 2.88 -26.25
C ARG A 24 -3.46 1.40 -26.59
N VAL A 25 -3.18 0.60 -25.57
CA VAL A 25 -3.47 -0.83 -25.64
C VAL A 25 -4.99 -0.89 -25.61
N THR A 26 -5.59 -1.41 -26.67
CA THR A 26 -7.00 -1.80 -26.66
C THR A 26 -7.13 -2.88 -25.59
N GLY A 27 -7.42 -2.48 -24.36
CA GLY A 27 -7.46 -3.37 -23.21
C GLY A 27 -8.58 -4.37 -23.44
N GLY A 28 -8.21 -5.62 -23.74
CA GLY A 28 -9.13 -6.74 -23.64
C GLY A 28 -9.54 -6.86 -22.18
N GLY A 29 -10.69 -6.29 -21.82
CA GLY A 29 -11.24 -6.42 -20.48
C GLY A 29 -11.64 -7.86 -20.19
N LYS A 30 -11.87 -8.16 -18.91
CA LYS A 30 -12.39 -9.46 -18.47
C LYS A 30 -13.64 -9.84 -19.28
N SER A 31 -13.56 -10.95 -20.01
CA SER A 31 -14.63 -11.48 -20.86
C SER A 31 -15.04 -12.89 -20.44
N ALA A 32 -16.09 -13.44 -21.05
CA ALA A 32 -16.55 -14.80 -20.75
C ALA A 32 -15.48 -15.85 -21.06
N ASP A 33 -14.61 -15.58 -22.03
CA ASP A 33 -13.49 -16.46 -22.40
C ASP A 33 -12.38 -16.46 -21.36
N SER A 34 -12.32 -15.41 -20.53
CA SER A 34 -11.39 -15.36 -19.42
C SER A 34 -11.83 -16.30 -18.29
N ILE A 35 -13.10 -16.73 -18.19
CA ILE A 35 -13.56 -17.55 -17.06
C ILE A 35 -12.88 -18.93 -17.07
N ILE A 36 -12.25 -19.31 -15.96
CA ILE A 36 -11.62 -20.63 -15.81
C ILE A 36 -12.69 -21.65 -15.39
N ARG A 37 -13.38 -22.20 -16.40
CA ARG A 37 -14.62 -23.01 -16.22
C ARG A 37 -14.43 -24.26 -15.39
N ASN A 38 -13.29 -24.94 -15.51
CA ASN A 38 -13.01 -26.18 -14.79
C ASN A 38 -12.96 -26.01 -13.26
N ARG A 39 -12.69 -24.80 -12.75
CA ARG A 39 -12.63 -24.53 -11.30
C ARG A 39 -13.71 -23.58 -10.78
N LEU A 40 -14.50 -22.94 -11.65
CA LEU A 40 -15.47 -21.91 -11.25
C LEU A 40 -16.46 -22.41 -10.19
N ASP A 41 -17.07 -23.57 -10.40
CA ASP A 41 -18.12 -24.06 -9.49
C ASP A 41 -17.58 -24.44 -8.11
N GLU A 42 -16.37 -25.01 -8.08
CA GLU A 42 -15.67 -25.32 -6.84
C GLU A 42 -15.27 -24.04 -6.10
N GLN A 43 -14.65 -23.09 -6.80
CA GLN A 43 -14.23 -21.82 -6.22
C GLN A 43 -15.41 -20.98 -5.73
N ARG A 44 -16.54 -21.01 -6.45
CA ARG A 44 -17.76 -20.35 -6.00
C ARG A 44 -18.21 -20.86 -4.63
N LYS A 45 -18.26 -22.18 -4.45
CA LYS A 45 -18.64 -22.79 -3.17
C LYS A 45 -17.62 -22.52 -2.08
N ALA A 46 -16.33 -22.70 -2.39
CA ALA A 46 -15.24 -22.52 -1.44
C ALA A 46 -15.15 -21.08 -0.93
N LEU A 47 -15.18 -20.09 -1.83
CA LEU A 47 -15.11 -18.68 -1.45
C LEU A 47 -16.37 -18.23 -0.72
N ALA A 48 -17.57 -18.62 -1.18
CA ALA A 48 -18.80 -18.30 -0.45
C ALA A 48 -18.77 -18.85 0.98
N GLN A 49 -18.31 -20.09 1.16
CA GLN A 49 -18.16 -20.68 2.49
C GLN A 49 -17.10 -19.94 3.32
N ALA A 50 -15.95 -19.59 2.73
CA ALA A 50 -14.92 -18.82 3.42
C ALA A 50 -15.45 -17.48 3.93
N PHE A 51 -16.20 -16.74 3.11
CA PHE A 51 -16.81 -15.47 3.53
C PHE A 51 -17.91 -15.63 4.60
N ARG A 52 -18.66 -16.74 4.60
CA ARG A 52 -19.58 -17.06 5.71
C ARG A 52 -18.84 -17.32 7.01
N THR A 53 -17.83 -18.18 6.98
CA THR A 53 -17.00 -18.48 8.14
C THR A 53 -16.32 -17.22 8.67
N MET A 54 -15.84 -16.35 7.78
CA MET A 54 -15.32 -15.04 8.18
C MET A 54 -16.37 -14.18 8.86
N ALA A 55 -17.60 -14.11 8.33
CA ALA A 55 -18.67 -13.35 8.96
C ALA A 55 -19.01 -13.86 10.37
N GLU A 56 -19.03 -15.18 10.57
CA GLU A 56 -19.29 -15.81 11.88
C GLU A 56 -18.17 -15.55 12.90
N THR A 57 -16.92 -15.45 12.43
CA THR A 57 -15.73 -15.30 13.28
C THR A 57 -15.21 -13.88 13.38
N ALA A 58 -15.83 -12.91 12.68
CA ALA A 58 -15.37 -11.53 12.56
C ALA A 58 -15.24 -10.81 13.91
N ALA A 59 -16.09 -11.15 14.89
CA ALA A 59 -16.05 -10.55 16.23
C ALA A 59 -14.73 -10.82 16.97
N ASN A 60 -14.01 -11.89 16.61
CA ASN A 60 -12.74 -12.28 17.21
C ASN A 60 -11.53 -11.73 16.46
N GLN A 61 -11.74 -10.91 15.42
CA GLN A 61 -10.68 -10.41 14.57
C GLN A 61 -10.34 -8.95 14.90
N PRO A 62 -9.08 -8.54 14.71
CA PRO A 62 -8.72 -7.13 14.70
C PRO A 62 -9.55 -6.39 13.65
N SER A 63 -10.33 -5.42 14.11
CA SER A 63 -11.08 -4.51 13.24
C SER A 63 -10.75 -3.06 13.57
N PHE A 64 -10.86 -2.21 12.55
CA PHE A 64 -10.56 -0.78 12.64
C PHE A 64 -11.74 0.02 12.07
N SER A 65 -12.49 0.73 12.90
CA SER A 65 -13.77 1.35 12.51
C SER A 65 -14.70 0.40 11.73
N GLY A 66 -14.91 -0.82 12.25
CA GLY A 66 -15.74 -1.84 11.61
C GLY A 66 -15.18 -2.41 10.29
N GLN A 67 -13.94 -2.06 9.92
CA GLN A 67 -13.22 -2.65 8.80
C GLN A 67 -12.32 -3.79 9.26
N VAL A 68 -12.23 -4.83 8.45
CA VAL A 68 -11.29 -5.95 8.59
C VAL A 68 -10.41 -6.05 7.36
N VAL A 69 -9.26 -6.68 7.51
CA VAL A 69 -8.35 -6.95 6.40
C VAL A 69 -8.45 -8.41 6.02
N VAL A 70 -8.71 -8.66 4.73
CA VAL A 70 -8.77 -9.99 4.13
C VAL A 70 -7.58 -10.14 3.19
N TYR A 71 -6.89 -11.27 3.29
CA TYR A 71 -5.95 -11.72 2.27
C TYR A 71 -6.69 -12.59 1.28
N ALA A 72 -6.67 -12.18 0.01
CA ALA A 72 -7.20 -12.96 -1.10
C ALA A 72 -6.03 -13.52 -1.93
N ALA A 73 -5.76 -14.81 -1.76
CA ALA A 73 -4.74 -15.51 -2.55
C ALA A 73 -5.27 -15.75 -3.96
N MET A 74 -4.43 -15.52 -4.96
CA MET A 74 -4.71 -15.82 -6.36
C MET A 74 -4.05 -17.14 -6.73
N PHE A 75 -4.61 -17.84 -7.71
CA PHE A 75 -3.87 -18.93 -8.36
C PHE A 75 -2.62 -18.39 -9.05
N GLU A 76 -1.58 -19.22 -9.14
CA GLU A 76 -0.29 -18.85 -9.76
C GLU A 76 -0.45 -18.40 -11.22
N ASP A 77 -1.35 -19.04 -11.97
CA ASP A 77 -1.71 -18.70 -13.35
C ASP A 77 -2.54 -17.41 -13.49
N SER A 78 -2.89 -16.76 -12.37
CA SER A 78 -3.84 -15.66 -12.30
C SER A 78 -3.26 -14.37 -11.73
N LEU A 79 -1.93 -14.29 -11.58
CA LEU A 79 -1.23 -13.15 -10.97
C LEU A 79 -1.08 -11.93 -11.90
N ALA A 80 -1.49 -12.03 -13.17
CA ALA A 80 -1.40 -10.91 -14.11
C ALA A 80 -2.28 -9.73 -13.65
N PRO A 81 -1.83 -8.46 -13.79
CA PRO A 81 -2.62 -7.28 -13.39
C PRO A 81 -3.97 -7.14 -14.11
N SER A 82 -4.11 -7.70 -15.31
CA SER A 82 -5.41 -7.75 -16.03
C SER A 82 -6.46 -8.61 -15.32
N TYR A 83 -6.05 -9.40 -14.33
CA TYR A 83 -6.88 -10.27 -13.52
C TYR A 83 -6.89 -9.87 -12.04
N THR A 84 -6.52 -8.63 -11.72
CA THR A 84 -6.80 -8.08 -10.39
C THR A 84 -8.29 -8.27 -10.07
N PRO A 85 -8.65 -8.81 -8.89
CA PRO A 85 -10.03 -9.16 -8.55
C PRO A 85 -10.86 -7.94 -8.11
N ASP A 86 -10.80 -6.85 -8.86
CA ASP A 86 -11.42 -5.56 -8.56
C ASP A 86 -12.93 -5.49 -8.79
N ASP A 87 -13.49 -6.40 -9.59
CA ASP A 87 -14.94 -6.50 -9.78
C ASP A 87 -15.60 -7.25 -8.62
N LEU A 88 -14.94 -8.30 -8.10
CA LEU A 88 -15.38 -9.00 -6.90
C LEU A 88 -15.12 -8.18 -5.62
N PHE A 89 -13.95 -7.56 -5.51
CA PHE A 89 -13.55 -6.74 -4.35
C PHE A 89 -13.71 -5.25 -4.62
N HIS A 90 -14.95 -4.88 -4.93
CA HIS A 90 -15.36 -3.52 -5.27
C HIS A 90 -16.06 -2.82 -4.09
N PRO A 91 -16.01 -1.47 -3.97
CA PRO A 91 -16.72 -0.71 -2.94
C PRO A 91 -18.22 -0.97 -2.84
N ILE A 92 -18.86 -1.34 -3.95
CA ILE A 92 -20.30 -1.70 -3.98
C ILE A 92 -20.58 -2.93 -3.10
N HIS A 93 -19.59 -3.81 -2.93
CA HIS A 93 -19.66 -5.00 -2.09
C HIS A 93 -19.04 -4.78 -0.70
N GLY A 94 -18.78 -3.53 -0.31
CA GLY A 94 -18.12 -3.19 0.95
C GLY A 94 -16.63 -3.53 0.99
N ALA A 95 -15.99 -3.68 -0.18
CA ALA A 95 -14.60 -4.10 -0.31
C ALA A 95 -13.73 -3.01 -0.96
N ARG A 96 -12.46 -2.91 -0.58
CA ARG A 96 -11.48 -2.04 -1.24
C ARG A 96 -10.14 -2.75 -1.33
N LEU A 97 -9.65 -2.92 -2.56
CA LEU A 97 -8.28 -3.39 -2.78
C LEU A 97 -7.28 -2.38 -2.20
N ILE A 98 -6.40 -2.88 -1.35
CA ILE A 98 -5.35 -2.09 -0.72
C ILE A 98 -4.10 -2.13 -1.60
N THR A 99 -3.50 -3.31 -1.75
CA THR A 99 -2.23 -3.51 -2.45
C THR A 99 -2.08 -4.98 -2.85
N PRO A 100 -1.33 -5.30 -3.93
CA PRO A 100 -0.76 -6.62 -4.11
C PRO A 100 0.06 -7.04 -2.87
N HIS A 101 -0.02 -8.31 -2.49
CA HIS A 101 0.75 -8.89 -1.40
C HIS A 101 1.07 -10.35 -1.71
N ARG A 102 2.35 -10.68 -1.89
CA ARG A 102 2.82 -12.01 -2.30
C ARG A 102 2.06 -12.54 -3.53
N LEU A 103 1.35 -13.66 -3.38
CA LEU A 103 0.61 -14.35 -4.42
C LEU A 103 -0.87 -13.91 -4.45
N GLY A 104 -1.16 -12.68 -4.03
CA GLY A 104 -2.54 -12.22 -3.89
C GLY A 104 -2.66 -10.73 -3.62
N TYR A 105 -3.76 -10.37 -2.96
CA TYR A 105 -4.11 -8.99 -2.65
C TYR A 105 -4.58 -8.85 -1.21
N LEU A 106 -4.25 -7.72 -0.60
CA LEU A 106 -4.87 -7.28 0.65
C LEU A 106 -6.12 -6.47 0.32
N VAL A 107 -7.21 -6.79 0.99
CA VAL A 107 -8.52 -6.19 0.78
C VAL A 107 -9.06 -5.69 2.11
N GLU A 108 -9.42 -4.42 2.16
CA GLU A 108 -10.18 -3.85 3.27
C GLU A 108 -11.65 -4.16 3.07
N PHE A 109 -12.32 -4.62 4.12
CA PHE A 109 -13.71 -5.06 4.07
C PHE A 109 -14.54 -4.51 5.21
N GLN A 110 -15.76 -4.08 4.91
CA GLN A 110 -16.78 -3.81 5.91
C GLN A 110 -17.30 -5.14 6.47
N VAL A 111 -17.20 -5.33 7.79
CA VAL A 111 -17.54 -6.61 8.45
C VAL A 111 -18.99 -7.03 8.19
N ASP A 112 -19.91 -6.07 8.21
CA ASP A 112 -21.34 -6.29 8.00
C ASP A 112 -21.71 -6.67 6.55
N GLN A 113 -20.78 -6.50 5.60
CA GLN A 113 -20.96 -6.87 4.20
C GLN A 113 -20.43 -8.29 3.88
N LEU A 114 -19.71 -8.95 4.78
CA LEU A 114 -19.11 -10.28 4.53
C LEU A 114 -20.17 -11.33 4.14
N THR A 115 -21.29 -11.41 4.89
CA THR A 115 -22.40 -12.33 4.58
C THR A 115 -23.06 -12.00 3.25
N ARG A 116 -23.21 -10.71 2.92
CA ARG A 116 -23.80 -10.28 1.65
C ARG A 116 -22.92 -10.65 0.47
N LEU A 117 -21.60 -10.48 0.60
CA LEU A 117 -20.66 -10.91 -0.43
C LEU A 117 -20.70 -12.42 -0.62
N ALA A 118 -20.80 -13.22 0.45
CA ALA A 118 -20.95 -14.68 0.30
C ALA A 118 -22.16 -15.05 -0.56
N VAL A 119 -23.33 -14.42 -0.30
CA VAL A 119 -24.54 -14.63 -1.11
C VAL A 119 -24.35 -14.16 -2.55
N GLN A 120 -23.66 -13.04 -2.76
CA GLN A 120 -23.35 -12.52 -4.09
C GLN A 120 -22.45 -13.48 -4.88
N ILE A 121 -21.39 -14.01 -4.26
CA ILE A 121 -20.49 -15.00 -4.87
C ILE A 121 -21.28 -16.20 -5.37
N GLU A 122 -22.24 -16.71 -4.60
CA GLU A 122 -23.04 -17.87 -5.02
C GLU A 122 -23.98 -17.59 -6.18
N ARG A 123 -24.53 -16.39 -6.25
CA ARG A 123 -25.66 -16.08 -7.15
C ARG A 123 -25.25 -15.30 -8.39
N THR A 124 -24.08 -14.67 -8.38
CA THR A 124 -23.69 -13.79 -9.46
C THR A 124 -23.59 -14.54 -10.79
N THR A 125 -24.09 -13.89 -11.83
CA THR A 125 -23.96 -14.26 -13.24
C THR A 125 -23.13 -13.23 -14.01
N ARG A 126 -22.61 -12.20 -13.34
CA ARG A 126 -21.83 -11.13 -13.96
C ARG A 126 -20.48 -11.67 -14.38
N VAL A 127 -20.22 -11.64 -15.69
CA VAL A 127 -19.01 -12.19 -16.31
C VAL A 127 -17.73 -11.77 -15.58
N LYS A 128 -17.57 -10.49 -15.25
CA LYS A 128 -16.36 -10.00 -14.60
C LYS A 128 -16.16 -10.55 -13.18
N GLU A 129 -17.25 -10.64 -12.39
CA GLU A 129 -17.21 -11.26 -11.06
C GLU A 129 -16.93 -12.76 -11.17
N LEU A 130 -17.44 -13.45 -12.20
CA LEU A 130 -17.12 -14.86 -12.46
C LEU A 130 -15.64 -15.07 -12.84
N VAL A 131 -15.07 -14.14 -13.60
CA VAL A 131 -13.63 -14.14 -13.93
C VAL A 131 -12.81 -14.06 -12.63
N ASP A 132 -13.19 -13.19 -11.71
CA ASP A 132 -12.53 -13.02 -10.42
C ASP A 132 -12.70 -14.23 -9.50
N ILE A 133 -13.93 -14.74 -9.35
CA ILE A 133 -14.23 -15.95 -8.56
C ILE A 133 -13.43 -17.14 -9.07
N SER A 134 -13.32 -17.29 -10.40
CA SER A 134 -12.52 -18.35 -10.99
C SER A 134 -11.01 -18.15 -10.85
N ARG A 135 -10.50 -17.10 -10.20
CA ARG A 135 -9.06 -16.77 -10.11
C ARG A 135 -8.55 -16.52 -8.71
N VAL A 136 -9.43 -16.16 -7.79
CA VAL A 136 -9.13 -16.17 -6.36
C VAL A 136 -9.12 -17.63 -5.92
N GLN A 137 -8.00 -18.07 -5.36
CA GLN A 137 -7.79 -19.43 -4.85
C GLN A 137 -8.35 -19.61 -3.45
N SER A 138 -8.18 -18.59 -2.60
CA SER A 138 -8.69 -18.60 -1.23
C SER A 138 -8.82 -17.18 -0.70
N ALA A 139 -9.67 -17.02 0.32
CA ALA A 139 -9.81 -15.78 1.06
C ALA A 139 -9.87 -16.09 2.55
N GLY A 140 -9.21 -15.27 3.36
CA GLY A 140 -9.22 -15.38 4.82
C GLY A 140 -8.78 -14.08 5.47
N PHE A 141 -9.07 -13.92 6.77
CA PHE A 141 -8.55 -12.76 7.51
C PHE A 141 -7.02 -12.70 7.43
N PHE A 142 -6.50 -11.49 7.31
CA PHE A 142 -5.05 -11.28 7.35
C PHE A 142 -4.54 -11.58 8.75
N SER A 143 -3.74 -12.64 8.86
CA SER A 143 -3.21 -13.17 10.13
C SER A 143 -1.73 -12.83 10.33
N GLU A 144 -1.22 -13.14 11.52
CA GLU A 144 0.21 -13.02 11.84
C GLU A 144 1.11 -13.85 10.90
N GLU A 145 0.65 -15.02 10.48
CA GLU A 145 1.38 -15.85 9.50
C GLU A 145 1.53 -15.11 8.16
N ASN A 146 0.45 -14.46 7.73
CA ASN A 146 0.47 -13.61 6.55
C ASN A 146 1.45 -12.44 6.73
N ALA A 147 1.49 -11.80 7.89
CA ALA A 147 2.43 -10.72 8.16
C ALA A 147 3.90 -11.19 8.16
N ARG A 148 4.21 -12.32 8.79
CA ARG A 148 5.58 -12.82 8.97
C ARG A 148 6.22 -13.38 7.70
N GLY A 149 5.41 -13.94 6.80
CA GLY A 149 5.88 -14.51 5.55
C GLY A 149 6.66 -15.78 5.69
N GLY A 150 6.13 -16.70 6.50
CA GLY A 150 6.76 -17.99 6.77
C GLY A 150 7.99 -17.92 7.68
N ARG A 151 8.23 -16.78 8.33
CA ARG A 151 9.33 -16.62 9.30
C ARG A 151 8.83 -16.79 10.73
N GLU A 152 9.64 -17.43 11.55
CA GLU A 152 9.37 -17.53 12.98
C GLU A 152 9.65 -16.22 13.70
N LEU A 153 8.84 -15.91 14.71
CA LEU A 153 8.96 -14.66 15.46
C LEU A 153 10.28 -14.61 16.23
N SER A 154 10.72 -15.73 16.80
CA SER A 154 12.02 -15.86 17.48
C SER A 154 13.17 -15.49 16.55
N THR A 155 13.15 -15.99 15.30
CA THR A 155 14.18 -15.67 14.31
C THR A 155 14.19 -14.18 13.96
N LEU A 156 13.02 -13.54 13.85
CA LEU A 156 12.93 -12.09 13.64
C LEU A 156 13.46 -11.31 14.85
N TRP A 157 13.19 -11.81 16.06
CA TRP A 157 13.66 -11.21 17.29
C TRP A 157 15.18 -11.29 17.41
N ASP A 158 15.75 -12.49 17.24
CA ASP A 158 17.20 -12.75 17.35
C ASP A 158 18.02 -11.99 16.28
N ALA A 159 17.42 -11.73 15.12
CA ALA A 159 18.04 -10.94 14.05
C ALA A 159 17.93 -9.42 14.25
N ALA A 160 17.07 -8.94 15.16
CA ALA A 160 16.86 -7.51 15.37
C ALA A 160 18.06 -6.85 16.09
N PRO A 161 18.44 -5.61 15.72
CA PRO A 161 19.51 -4.89 16.40
C PRO A 161 19.20 -4.68 17.88
N GLU A 162 20.20 -4.92 18.73
CA GLU A 162 20.14 -4.61 20.15
C GLU A 162 20.34 -3.12 20.42
N THR A 163 19.64 -2.62 21.43
CA THR A 163 19.63 -1.24 21.93
C THR A 163 19.65 -1.27 23.46
N GLU A 164 19.90 -0.13 24.11
CA GLU A 164 19.93 -0.05 25.58
C GLU A 164 18.62 -0.56 26.23
N ASP A 165 17.48 -0.31 25.58
CA ASP A 165 16.14 -0.66 26.08
C ASP A 165 15.55 -1.93 25.45
N GLY A 166 16.35 -2.74 24.74
CA GLY A 166 15.88 -3.99 24.13
C GLY A 166 16.27 -4.14 22.66
N ARG A 167 15.32 -4.49 21.79
CA ARG A 167 15.58 -4.72 20.35
C ARG A 167 14.74 -3.79 19.46
N ALA A 168 15.35 -3.29 18.40
CA ALA A 168 14.74 -2.32 17.51
C ALA A 168 14.10 -2.97 16.27
N PHE A 169 12.88 -2.55 15.93
CA PHE A 169 12.15 -3.00 14.76
C PHE A 169 11.63 -1.82 13.95
N ILE A 170 11.61 -1.97 12.63
CA ILE A 170 10.85 -1.09 11.74
C ILE A 170 9.54 -1.80 11.42
N THR A 171 8.43 -1.17 11.79
CA THR A 171 7.09 -1.66 11.50
C THR A 171 6.41 -0.78 10.46
N TRP A 172 5.65 -1.41 9.57
CA TRP A 172 4.81 -0.74 8.59
C TRP A 172 3.36 -0.97 9.01
N LEU A 173 2.64 0.11 9.28
CA LEU A 173 1.22 0.02 9.57
C LEU A 173 0.44 -0.37 8.32
N MET A 174 -0.65 -1.13 8.52
CA MET A 174 -1.54 -1.52 7.44
C MET A 174 -2.06 -0.27 6.71
N PRO A 175 -1.89 -0.16 5.37
CA PRO A 175 -2.28 1.03 4.62
C PRO A 175 -3.78 1.00 4.28
N LEU A 176 -4.63 1.05 5.31
CA LEU A 176 -6.08 1.05 5.19
C LEU A 176 -6.57 2.20 4.27
N ARG A 177 -7.57 1.93 3.42
CA ARG A 177 -8.10 2.93 2.48
C ARG A 177 -9.19 3.77 3.13
N SER A 178 -9.90 3.25 4.13
CA SER A 178 -10.82 4.05 4.94
C SER A 178 -10.03 4.98 5.86
N ARG A 179 -10.33 6.27 5.79
CA ARG A 179 -9.73 7.28 6.67
C ARG A 179 -10.02 6.99 8.13
N GLU A 180 -11.26 6.66 8.47
CA GLU A 180 -11.67 6.35 9.84
C GLU A 180 -10.94 5.11 10.38
N ALA A 181 -10.78 4.08 9.54
CA ALA A 181 -10.04 2.87 9.92
C ALA A 181 -8.55 3.18 10.11
N GLY A 182 -7.97 4.04 9.26
CA GLY A 182 -6.60 4.53 9.42
C GLY A 182 -6.40 5.33 10.72
N GLU A 183 -7.33 6.23 11.05
CA GLU A 183 -7.31 6.99 12.30
C GLU A 183 -7.45 6.07 13.53
N ASP A 184 -8.36 5.09 13.51
CA ASP A 184 -8.52 4.11 14.59
C ASP A 184 -7.26 3.24 14.78
N LEU A 185 -6.62 2.81 13.68
CA LEU A 185 -5.33 2.11 13.73
C LEU A 185 -4.24 2.96 14.41
N ILE A 186 -4.13 4.23 14.05
CA ILE A 186 -3.15 5.15 14.65
C ILE A 186 -3.41 5.32 16.15
N GLN A 187 -4.68 5.48 16.56
CA GLN A 187 -5.03 5.60 17.98
C GLN A 187 -4.67 4.34 18.78
N LYS A 188 -4.94 3.15 18.23
CA LYS A 188 -4.54 1.88 18.87
C LYS A 188 -3.02 1.76 19.00
N VAL A 189 -2.27 2.15 17.98
CA VAL A 189 -0.79 2.13 18.02
C VAL A 189 -0.25 3.16 19.01
N ALA A 190 -0.84 4.36 19.08
CA ALA A 190 -0.46 5.37 20.07
C ALA A 190 -0.69 4.87 21.50
N GLY A 191 -1.81 4.18 21.77
CA GLY A 191 -2.06 3.55 23.06
C GLY A 191 -1.02 2.49 23.44
N LEU A 192 -0.54 1.70 22.47
CA LEU A 192 0.54 0.72 22.70
C LEU A 192 1.89 1.40 22.99
N ARG A 193 2.20 2.49 22.29
CA ARG A 193 3.41 3.29 22.54
C ARG A 193 3.45 3.77 23.98
N ASP A 194 2.34 4.28 24.48
CA ASP A 194 2.29 4.88 25.82
C ASP A 194 2.37 3.82 26.96
N GLN A 195 2.21 2.53 26.63
CA GLN A 195 2.18 1.44 27.62
C GLN A 195 3.36 0.45 27.52
N ALA A 196 3.91 0.20 26.32
CA ALA A 196 4.77 -0.95 26.09
C ALA A 196 5.88 -0.75 25.04
N ILE A 197 5.87 0.33 24.25
CA ILE A 197 6.85 0.55 23.18
C ILE A 197 7.59 1.87 23.44
N SER A 198 8.86 1.79 23.82
CA SER A 198 9.73 2.97 23.83
C SER A 198 9.90 3.47 22.40
N SER A 199 9.71 4.77 22.19
CA SER A 199 10.03 5.35 20.89
C SER A 199 11.54 5.27 20.71
N PRO A 200 12.05 4.68 19.62
CA PRO A 200 13.47 4.72 19.37
C PRO A 200 13.91 6.19 19.26
N PRO A 201 15.16 6.52 19.63
CA PRO A 201 15.72 7.82 19.30
C PRO A 201 15.52 8.08 17.80
N PRO A 202 15.24 9.33 17.39
CA PRO A 202 14.92 9.63 16.00
C PRO A 202 16.01 9.04 15.09
N LEU A 203 15.60 8.31 14.04
CA LEU A 203 16.54 7.65 13.09
C LEU A 203 17.51 8.63 12.41
N LEU A 204 17.28 9.95 12.55
CA LEU A 204 18.13 11.04 12.08
C LEU A 204 19.12 11.55 13.14
N GLU A 205 19.07 11.09 14.38
CA GLU A 205 20.12 11.24 15.39
C GLU A 205 21.17 10.12 15.28
N VAL A 206 21.43 9.63 14.06
CA VAL A 206 22.79 9.18 13.77
C VAL A 206 23.65 10.44 13.82
N THR A 207 24.12 10.77 15.02
CA THR A 207 25.22 11.70 15.20
C THR A 207 26.33 11.23 14.27
N CYS A 208 26.56 11.97 13.18
CA CYS A 208 27.80 11.93 12.42
C CYS A 208 28.90 12.44 13.36
N HIS A 209 29.28 11.63 14.34
CA HIS A 209 30.48 11.85 15.13
C HIS A 209 31.65 11.40 14.28
N GLY A 210 32.11 12.33 13.46
CA GLY A 210 33.33 12.21 12.70
C GLY A 210 33.10 12.41 11.21
N ILE A 211 33.87 13.35 10.69
CA ILE A 211 34.10 13.67 9.27
C ILE A 211 33.13 14.73 8.70
N PHE A 212 33.68 15.93 8.52
CA PHE A 212 33.21 17.15 7.86
C PHE A 212 32.50 18.24 8.69
N PRO A 213 33.17 19.36 8.99
CA PRO A 213 32.54 20.65 8.70
C PRO A 213 32.56 20.87 7.17
N PRO A 214 31.49 21.38 6.55
CA PRO A 214 31.59 21.88 5.19
C PRO A 214 32.56 23.07 5.17
N PRO A 215 33.41 23.24 4.15
CA PRO A 215 34.11 24.50 3.99
C PRO A 215 33.06 25.61 3.82
N ALA A 216 33.17 26.66 4.63
CA ALA A 216 32.34 27.84 4.51
C ALA A 216 32.47 28.40 3.09
N ILE A 217 31.40 28.29 2.29
CA ILE A 217 31.28 29.02 1.04
C ILE A 217 31.08 30.48 1.44
N ARG A 218 32.15 31.29 1.40
CA ARG A 218 32.03 32.75 1.43
C ARG A 218 31.39 33.17 0.11
N VAL A 219 30.09 33.42 0.13
CA VAL A 219 29.42 34.21 -0.89
C VAL A 219 29.93 35.64 -0.73
N ARG A 220 30.69 36.14 -1.71
CA ARG A 220 31.02 37.57 -1.78
C ARG A 220 29.73 38.32 -2.11
N PRO A 221 29.36 39.38 -1.37
CA PRO A 221 28.32 40.29 -1.83
C PRO A 221 28.83 40.99 -3.10
N ASN A 222 28.05 40.94 -4.19
CA ASN A 222 28.24 41.85 -5.30
C ASN A 222 27.80 43.23 -4.82
N GLU A 223 28.76 44.09 -4.52
CA GLU A 223 28.55 45.52 -4.41
C GLU A 223 28.10 46.03 -5.78
N GLY A 224 26.85 46.50 -5.84
CA GLY A 224 26.37 47.29 -6.97
C GLY A 224 27.08 48.63 -6.98
N THR A 225 27.64 49.00 -8.13
CA THR A 225 27.93 50.40 -8.45
C THR A 225 26.90 50.86 -9.48
N ASP A 226 26.03 51.74 -9.00
CA ASP A 226 25.11 52.55 -9.77
C ASP A 226 25.87 53.62 -10.59
N ASN A 227 25.22 54.08 -11.68
CA ASN A 227 25.50 55.16 -12.66
C ASN A 227 25.83 54.63 -14.06
N GLU A 228 25.15 55.00 -15.14
CA GLU A 228 24.47 56.24 -15.55
C GLU A 228 23.37 55.86 -16.57
N ALA A 229 22.12 56.31 -16.39
CA ALA A 229 21.53 57.51 -17.01
C ALA A 229 20.86 57.30 -18.39
N ASN A 230 19.59 57.73 -18.45
CA ASN A 230 18.79 58.15 -19.60
C ASN A 230 18.45 57.16 -20.72
N GLU A 231 17.18 56.71 -20.74
CA GLU A 231 16.21 57.22 -21.74
C GLU A 231 14.76 56.86 -21.36
N ILE A 232 13.99 57.86 -20.95
CA ILE A 232 12.53 57.80 -20.87
C ILE A 232 11.99 58.36 -22.18
N GLN A 233 11.41 57.52 -23.04
CA GLN A 233 10.51 58.00 -24.09
C GLN A 233 9.34 57.04 -24.35
N ARG A 234 8.22 57.35 -23.68
CA ARG A 234 6.84 57.37 -24.21
C ARG A 234 6.44 56.25 -25.21
N ARG A 235 5.45 55.44 -24.81
CA ARG A 235 4.08 55.46 -25.38
C ARG A 235 3.18 54.42 -24.69
N ALA A 236 2.16 54.95 -24.02
CA ALA A 236 0.89 54.26 -23.88
C ALA A 236 0.25 54.12 -25.27
N ASP A 237 -0.42 53.00 -25.54
CA ASP A 237 -1.80 53.02 -26.04
C ASP A 237 -2.45 51.63 -26.07
N TYR A 238 -3.78 51.72 -26.04
CA TYR A 238 -4.81 50.79 -25.57
C TYR A 238 -5.46 49.94 -26.70
N ARG A 239 -6.16 48.86 -26.29
CA ARG A 239 -7.32 48.16 -26.92
C ARG A 239 -7.08 47.29 -28.17
N HIS A 240 -7.78 46.17 -28.42
CA HIS A 240 -8.88 45.44 -27.75
C HIS A 240 -8.99 44.00 -28.35
N PRO A 241 -9.78 43.08 -27.74
CA PRO A 241 -10.03 41.73 -28.23
C PRO A 241 -11.21 41.67 -29.22
N GLY A 242 -11.17 40.73 -30.16
CA GLY A 242 -12.26 40.44 -31.09
C GLY A 242 -12.77 39.01 -30.94
N ARG A 243 -14.02 38.88 -30.50
CA ARG A 243 -14.90 37.71 -30.71
C ARG A 243 -15.55 37.82 -32.09
N ALA A 244 -15.64 36.71 -32.79
CA ALA A 244 -16.86 36.21 -33.43
C ALA A 244 -16.75 34.68 -33.48
#